data_AF-A0A7S0KTQ0-F1
#
_entry.id   AF-A0A7S0KTQ0-F1
#
_cell.length_a   1.000
_cell.length_b   1.000
_cell.length_c   1.000
_cell.angle_alpha   90.00
_cell.angle_beta   90.00
_cell.angle_gamma   90.00
#
_symmetry.space_group_name_H-M   'P 1'
#
loop_
_entity.id
_entity.type
_entity.pdbx_description
1 polymer ?
#
loop_
_entity_poly.entity_id
_entity_poly.type
_entity_poly.pdbx_seq_one_letter_code
_entity_poly.pdbx_strand_id
1 'polypeptide(L)'
;MGPPMMVPSRRPGAPPELLDTGEEIIAIVTPVSICMLIVVFLVLMLRVDNPNTMQMQGGIAMAAYQEEESDSNSDKLAGAIENSLVFVAFITAATFLIFFLFKYNYTRCLWAYMGFSGLLIFGVLGAAIGYELIQTLMIPLDILTYSLCVYNISIVGVLAVFFWPSPLAMRQGYLIAIAAIVAFYFTRIPEWTTWTLLIAMAVYDLYAVLTPGGPLRVIVELAEERNEEIPALVYEARPTRRPVWVNRGGAGGGGGGVIEAV
;
A
#
# COMPACT_ATOMS: atom_id res chain seq x y z
N MET A 1 -21.19 1.78 43.47
CA MET A 1 -20.71 1.07 42.26
C MET A 1 -20.08 2.11 41.35
N GLY A 2 -18.75 2.24 41.37
CA GLY A 2 -18.05 3.12 40.43
C GLY A 2 -17.93 2.45 39.06
N PRO A 3 -17.78 3.22 37.96
CA PRO A 3 -17.55 2.64 36.64
C PRO A 3 -16.24 1.84 36.64
N PRO A 4 -16.18 0.70 35.94
CA PRO A 4 -14.95 -0.08 35.86
C PRO A 4 -13.88 0.71 35.10
N MET A 5 -12.71 0.90 35.71
CA MET A 5 -11.57 1.54 35.06
C MET A 5 -10.89 0.56 34.11
N MET A 6 -10.69 0.99 32.86
CA MET A 6 -9.78 0.32 31.92
C MET A 6 -8.35 0.48 32.44
N VAL A 7 -7.73 -0.62 32.84
CA VAL A 7 -6.30 -0.66 33.15
C VAL A 7 -5.60 -1.41 32.03
N PRO A 8 -4.66 -0.79 31.29
CA PRO A 8 -3.81 -1.50 30.35
C PRO A 8 -3.07 -2.62 31.07
N SER A 9 -3.14 -3.85 30.55
CA SER A 9 -2.52 -5.03 31.14
C SER A 9 -0.99 -4.96 31.03
N ARG A 10 -0.35 -4.29 32.01
CA ARG A 10 1.11 -4.30 32.15
C ARG A 10 1.53 -5.63 32.77
N ARG A 11 2.27 -6.46 32.01
CA ARG A 11 2.95 -7.65 32.59
C ARG A 11 3.93 -7.17 33.67
N PRO A 12 3.89 -7.70 34.90
CA PRO A 12 4.89 -7.36 35.92
C PRO A 12 6.20 -8.09 35.56
N GLY A 13 7.20 -7.36 35.08
CA GLY A 13 8.58 -7.87 34.93
C GLY A 13 9.33 -7.58 33.62
N ALA A 14 8.80 -6.79 32.66
CA ALA A 14 9.55 -6.44 31.45
C ALA A 14 10.36 -5.13 31.63
N PRO A 15 11.65 -5.06 31.21
CA PRO A 15 12.34 -3.78 31.07
C PRO A 15 11.55 -2.88 30.08
N PRO A 16 11.07 -1.70 30.51
CA PRO A 16 9.75 -1.20 30.07
C PRO A 16 9.67 -0.30 28.83
N GLU A 17 10.73 -0.10 28.03
CA GLU A 17 10.64 0.74 26.82
C GLU A 17 11.29 0.09 25.59
N LEU A 18 12.53 -0.41 25.70
CA LEU A 18 13.28 -0.91 24.54
C LEU A 18 12.65 -2.11 23.81
N LEU A 19 11.98 -3.01 24.55
CA LEU A 19 11.34 -4.18 23.93
C LEU A 19 10.02 -3.82 23.23
N ASP A 20 9.28 -2.82 23.75
CA ASP A 20 8.03 -2.35 23.16
C ASP A 20 8.32 -1.52 21.90
N THR A 21 9.32 -0.63 21.98
CA THR A 21 9.86 0.09 20.80
C THR A 21 10.43 -0.89 19.76
N GLY A 22 11.09 -1.96 20.20
CA GLY A 22 11.60 -3.00 19.31
C GLY A 22 10.50 -3.75 18.55
N GLU A 23 9.43 -4.15 19.23
CA GLU A 23 8.27 -4.83 18.61
C GLU A 23 7.58 -3.89 17.60
N GLU A 24 7.43 -2.61 17.92
CA GLU A 24 6.86 -1.60 17.03
C GLU A 24 7.70 -1.37 15.77
N ILE A 25 9.02 -1.21 15.93
CA ILE A 25 9.94 -1.04 14.79
C ILE A 25 9.90 -2.30 13.92
N ILE A 26 9.93 -3.50 14.50
CA ILE A 26 9.88 -4.75 13.74
C ILE A 26 8.56 -4.85 12.95
N ALA A 27 7.43 -4.47 13.56
CA ALA A 27 6.13 -4.53 12.88
C ALA A 27 6.04 -3.61 11.65
N ILE A 28 6.78 -2.49 11.64
CA ILE A 28 6.84 -1.56 10.50
C ILE A 28 7.90 -1.98 9.48
N VAL A 29 9.08 -2.41 9.93
CA VAL A 29 10.22 -2.74 9.06
C VAL A 29 10.00 -4.07 8.32
N THR A 30 9.32 -5.04 8.95
CA THR A 30 9.08 -6.36 8.34
C THR A 30 8.35 -6.29 6.99
N PRO A 31 7.16 -5.67 6.86
CA PRO A 31 6.47 -5.60 5.56
C PRO A 31 7.26 -4.82 4.50
N VAL A 32 7.96 -3.76 4.90
CA VAL A 32 8.79 -2.96 3.99
C VAL A 32 9.97 -3.78 3.44
N SER A 33 10.66 -4.52 4.31
CA SER A 33 11.79 -5.36 3.89
C SER A 33 11.36 -6.50 2.97
N ILE A 34 10.20 -7.13 3.23
CA ILE A 34 9.61 -8.14 2.34
C ILE A 34 9.28 -7.52 0.97
N CYS A 35 8.67 -6.34 0.94
CA CYS A 35 8.38 -5.62 -0.30
C CYS A 35 9.66 -5.36 -1.11
N MET A 36 10.71 -4.84 -0.44
CA MET A 36 12.00 -4.57 -1.09
C MET A 36 12.65 -5.84 -1.65
N LEU A 37 12.60 -6.95 -0.92
CA LEU A 37 13.10 -8.24 -1.39
C LEU A 37 12.37 -8.68 -2.66
N ILE A 38 11.03 -8.63 -2.67
CA ILE A 38 10.21 -8.99 -3.84
C ILE A 38 10.57 -8.11 -5.05
N VAL A 39 10.69 -6.79 -4.86
CA VAL A 39 11.05 -5.87 -5.95
C VAL A 39 12.43 -6.18 -6.51
N VAL A 40 13.44 -6.39 -5.65
CA VAL A 40 14.80 -6.75 -6.08
C VAL A 40 14.78 -8.07 -6.86
N PHE A 41 14.05 -9.08 -6.38
CA PHE A 41 13.88 -10.35 -7.08
C PHE A 41 13.27 -10.15 -8.48
N LEU A 42 12.20 -9.36 -8.60
CA LEU A 42 11.57 -9.06 -9.88
C LEU A 42 12.52 -8.31 -10.83
N VAL A 43 13.26 -7.32 -10.34
CA VAL A 43 14.24 -6.57 -11.15
C VAL A 43 15.33 -7.48 -11.67
N LEU A 44 15.89 -8.36 -10.83
CA LEU A 44 16.93 -9.29 -11.23
C LEU A 44 16.46 -10.29 -12.28
N MET A 45 15.22 -10.76 -12.20
CA MET A 45 14.66 -11.75 -13.13
C MET A 45 14.14 -11.14 -14.43
N LEU A 46 13.60 -9.93 -14.40
CA LEU A 46 12.84 -9.37 -15.52
C LEU A 46 13.54 -8.22 -16.26
N ARG A 47 14.40 -7.46 -15.58
CA ARG A 47 15.07 -6.30 -16.19
C ARG A 47 16.35 -6.68 -16.97
N VAL A 48 16.94 -7.83 -16.63
CA VAL A 48 18.25 -8.25 -17.18
C VAL A 48 18.12 -8.98 -18.52
N ASP A 49 17.02 -9.71 -18.77
CA ASP A 49 16.99 -10.73 -19.82
C ASP A 49 16.13 -10.42 -21.07
N ASN A 50 15.43 -9.29 -21.14
CA ASN A 50 14.50 -9.03 -22.26
C ASN A 50 14.67 -7.63 -22.91
N PRO A 51 15.34 -7.52 -24.08
CA PRO A 51 15.29 -6.30 -24.90
C PRO A 51 13.93 -6.10 -25.59
N ASN A 52 13.07 -7.14 -25.58
CA ASN A 52 11.73 -7.15 -26.21
C ASN A 52 10.59 -7.17 -25.18
N THR A 53 10.84 -6.84 -23.90
CA THR A 53 9.72 -6.68 -22.94
C THR A 53 8.69 -5.77 -23.59
N MET A 54 7.41 -6.16 -23.58
CA MET A 54 6.34 -5.26 -24.01
C MET A 54 6.54 -3.96 -23.25
N GLN A 55 7.06 -2.94 -23.93
CA GLN A 55 7.28 -1.63 -23.37
C GLN A 55 5.89 -1.07 -23.11
N MET A 56 5.33 -1.39 -21.95
CA MET A 56 4.38 -0.51 -21.30
C MET A 56 5.22 0.69 -20.88
N GLN A 57 5.48 1.54 -21.87
CA GLN A 57 6.50 2.58 -21.92
C GLN A 57 6.14 3.65 -20.88
N GLY A 58 6.58 3.46 -19.64
CA GLY A 58 6.51 4.38 -18.49
C GLY A 58 5.19 5.08 -18.16
N GLY A 59 4.08 4.75 -18.83
CA GLY A 59 2.78 5.37 -18.64
C GLY A 59 2.86 6.90 -18.56
N ILE A 60 2.16 7.46 -17.56
CA ILE A 60 2.07 8.92 -17.33
C ILE A 60 3.41 9.53 -16.92
N ALA A 61 4.35 8.73 -16.40
CA ALA A 61 5.67 9.20 -15.96
C ALA A 61 6.67 9.43 -17.12
N MET A 62 6.33 9.01 -18.34
CA MET A 62 7.10 9.27 -19.58
C MET A 62 6.25 10.06 -20.60
N ALA A 63 5.19 10.75 -20.15
CA ALA A 63 4.19 11.32 -21.06
C ALA A 63 4.65 12.59 -21.80
N ALA A 64 5.62 13.34 -21.26
CA ALA A 64 6.07 14.60 -21.85
C ALA A 64 7.34 14.44 -22.70
N TYR A 65 8.27 13.58 -22.26
CA TYR A 65 9.54 13.34 -22.95
C TYR A 65 9.91 11.85 -22.91
N GLN A 66 10.24 11.27 -24.07
CA GLN A 66 10.80 9.93 -24.16
C GLN A 66 12.32 10.06 -24.27
N GLU A 67 13.04 9.69 -23.22
CA GLU A 67 14.51 9.74 -23.22
C GLU A 67 15.08 8.74 -24.23
N GLU A 68 15.81 9.22 -25.25
CA GLU A 68 16.59 8.37 -26.16
C GLU A 68 18.06 8.28 -25.71
N GLU A 69 18.71 7.13 -25.93
CA GLU A 69 20.09 6.91 -25.48
C GLU A 69 21.09 7.90 -26.11
N SER A 70 20.79 8.45 -27.30
CA SER A 70 21.63 9.40 -28.03
C SER A 70 21.64 10.84 -27.48
N ASP A 71 20.74 11.19 -26.57
CA ASP A 71 20.59 12.59 -26.14
C ASP A 71 21.68 13.04 -25.16
N SER A 72 22.00 14.33 -25.20
CA SER A 72 22.88 14.99 -24.24
C SER A 72 22.33 14.89 -22.82
N ASN A 73 23.22 14.81 -21.83
CA ASN A 73 22.84 14.77 -20.42
C ASN A 73 22.00 15.99 -19.99
N SER A 74 22.18 17.15 -20.63
CA SER A 74 21.37 18.36 -20.38
C SER A 74 19.92 18.17 -20.81
N ASP A 75 19.71 17.49 -21.93
CA ASP A 75 18.41 17.37 -22.58
C ASP A 75 17.60 16.27 -21.89
N LYS A 76 18.29 15.18 -21.51
CA LYS A 76 17.75 14.14 -20.61
C LYS A 76 17.30 14.73 -19.27
N LEU A 77 18.11 15.60 -18.65
CA LEU A 77 17.73 16.25 -17.39
C LEU A 77 16.52 17.19 -17.56
N ALA A 78 16.49 17.98 -18.62
CA ALA A 78 15.37 18.89 -18.90
C ALA A 78 14.06 18.12 -19.13
N GLY A 79 14.10 17.07 -19.96
CA GLY A 79 12.95 16.19 -20.19
C GLY A 79 12.51 15.43 -18.93
N ALA A 80 13.45 14.97 -18.11
CA ALA A 80 13.17 14.30 -16.84
C ALA A 80 12.47 15.22 -15.83
N ILE A 81 12.83 16.50 -15.79
CA ILE A 81 12.15 17.50 -14.94
C ILE A 81 10.71 17.69 -15.43
N GLU A 82 10.51 17.85 -16.74
CA GLU A 82 9.17 18.02 -17.32
C GLU A 82 8.26 16.80 -17.06
N ASN A 83 8.77 15.60 -17.28
CA ASN A 83 8.08 14.34 -16.97
C ASN A 83 7.66 14.25 -15.49
N SER A 84 8.61 14.53 -14.58
CA SER A 84 8.34 14.46 -13.14
C SER A 84 7.29 15.50 -12.71
N LEU A 85 7.30 16.69 -13.32
CA LEU A 85 6.31 17.74 -13.04
C LEU A 85 4.91 17.33 -13.49
N VAL A 86 4.77 16.78 -14.71
CA VAL A 86 3.49 16.25 -15.22
C VAL A 86 2.98 15.13 -14.33
N PHE A 87 3.86 14.23 -13.90
CA PHE A 87 3.51 13.14 -12.99
C PHE A 87 3.00 13.65 -11.65
N VAL A 88 3.72 14.56 -10.99
CA VAL A 88 3.29 15.15 -9.71
C VAL A 88 2.00 15.95 -9.87
N ALA A 89 1.83 16.70 -10.96
CA ALA A 89 0.59 17.41 -11.25
C ALA A 89 -0.60 16.45 -11.41
N PHE A 90 -0.40 15.31 -12.07
CA PHE A 90 -1.42 14.27 -12.21
C PHE A 90 -1.81 13.68 -10.86
N ILE A 91 -0.84 13.31 -10.02
CA ILE A 91 -1.09 12.78 -8.67
C ILE A 91 -1.80 13.82 -7.79
N THR A 92 -1.39 15.08 -7.89
CA THR A 92 -2.04 16.20 -7.18
C THR A 92 -3.49 16.36 -7.62
N ALA A 93 -3.77 16.34 -8.94
CA ALA A 93 -5.12 16.41 -9.47
C ALA A 93 -5.98 15.23 -9.02
N ALA A 94 -5.43 14.00 -9.01
CA ALA A 94 -6.10 12.81 -8.51
C ALA A 94 -6.41 12.94 -7.00
N THR A 95 -5.48 13.47 -6.20
CA THR A 95 -5.67 13.71 -4.77
C THR A 95 -6.80 14.72 -4.52
N PHE A 96 -6.84 15.82 -5.28
CA PHE A 96 -7.93 16.79 -5.20
C PHE A 96 -9.27 16.20 -5.66
N LEU A 97 -9.29 15.38 -6.71
CA LEU A 97 -10.49 14.69 -7.18
C LEU A 97 -11.07 13.82 -6.05
N ILE A 98 -10.26 12.97 -5.43
CA ILE A 98 -10.67 12.12 -4.30
C ILE A 98 -11.17 13.00 -3.15
N PHE A 99 -10.46 14.08 -2.82
CA PHE A 99 -10.87 15.04 -1.80
C PHE A 99 -12.24 15.67 -2.09
N PHE A 100 -12.50 16.11 -3.32
CA PHE A 100 -13.80 16.66 -3.70
C PHE A 100 -14.90 15.59 -3.64
N LEU A 101 -14.65 14.38 -4.15
CA LEU A 101 -15.61 13.27 -4.07
C LEU A 101 -15.98 12.96 -2.62
N PHE A 102 -15.01 13.01 -1.71
CA PHE A 102 -15.21 12.84 -0.28
C PHE A 102 -16.03 13.99 0.32
N LYS A 103 -15.65 15.24 0.03
CA LYS A 103 -16.37 16.44 0.51
C LYS A 103 -17.83 16.50 0.08
N TYR A 104 -18.16 16.01 -1.12
CA TYR A 104 -19.53 15.97 -1.63
C TYR A 104 -20.30 14.70 -1.23
N ASN A 105 -19.77 13.86 -0.34
CA ASN A 105 -20.40 12.63 0.17
C ASN A 105 -20.71 11.58 -0.90
N TYR A 106 -19.91 11.52 -1.98
CA TYR A 106 -20.02 10.47 -2.98
C TYR A 106 -19.29 9.19 -2.54
N THR A 107 -19.64 8.66 -1.35
CA THR A 107 -19.01 7.48 -0.74
C THR A 107 -19.06 6.27 -1.67
N ARG A 108 -20.18 6.03 -2.37
CA ARG A 108 -20.27 4.91 -3.33
C ARG A 108 -19.28 5.03 -4.49
N CYS A 109 -19.03 6.25 -4.97
CA CYS A 109 -18.07 6.49 -6.04
C CYS A 109 -16.63 6.28 -5.55
N LEU A 110 -16.32 6.66 -4.30
CA LEU A 110 -15.02 6.38 -3.70
C LEU A 110 -14.77 4.89 -3.55
N TRP A 111 -15.75 4.14 -3.03
CA TRP A 111 -15.67 2.69 -2.93
C TRP A 111 -15.50 2.02 -4.29
N ALA A 112 -16.26 2.46 -5.30
CA ALA A 112 -16.12 1.97 -6.67
C ALA A 112 -14.74 2.29 -7.25
N TYR A 113 -14.22 3.50 -7.03
CA TYR A 113 -12.89 3.92 -7.47
C TYR A 113 -11.79 3.06 -6.83
N MET A 114 -11.82 2.86 -5.51
CA MET A 114 -10.82 2.05 -4.80
C MET A 114 -10.83 0.59 -5.29
N GLY A 115 -12.02 0.01 -5.45
CA GLY A 115 -12.18 -1.34 -5.99
C GLY A 115 -11.71 -1.49 -7.43
N PHE A 116 -12.09 -0.54 -8.30
CA PHE A 116 -11.68 -0.53 -9.70
C PHE A 116 -10.16 -0.33 -9.85
N SER A 117 -9.58 0.61 -9.10
CA SER A 117 -8.13 0.85 -9.08
C SER A 117 -7.37 -0.39 -8.61
N GLY A 118 -7.83 -1.06 -7.54
CA GLY A 118 -7.22 -2.31 -7.08
C GLY A 118 -7.31 -3.43 -8.13
N LEU A 119 -8.43 -3.52 -8.84
CA LEU A 119 -8.61 -4.51 -9.92
C LEU A 119 -7.67 -4.23 -11.08
N LEU A 120 -7.46 -2.97 -11.47
CA LEU A 120 -6.48 -2.61 -12.49
C LEU A 120 -5.05 -2.95 -12.06
N ILE A 121 -4.69 -2.69 -10.81
CA ILE A 121 -3.35 -3.01 -10.30
C ILE A 121 -3.10 -4.51 -10.33
N PHE A 122 -3.98 -5.35 -9.80
CA PHE A 122 -3.76 -6.80 -9.82
C PHE A 122 -3.99 -7.43 -11.20
N GLY A 123 -5.08 -7.02 -11.87
CA GLY A 123 -5.56 -7.66 -13.08
C GLY A 123 -4.85 -7.22 -14.35
N VAL A 124 -4.33 -6.00 -14.39
CA VAL A 124 -3.57 -5.50 -15.56
C VAL A 124 -2.08 -5.46 -15.24
N LEU A 125 -1.67 -4.67 -14.25
CA LEU A 125 -0.24 -4.49 -13.94
C LEU A 125 0.39 -5.77 -13.37
N GLY A 126 -0.27 -6.38 -12.39
CA GLY A 126 0.17 -7.65 -11.79
C GLY A 126 0.15 -8.80 -12.79
N ALA A 127 -0.85 -8.84 -13.68
CA ALA A 127 -0.88 -9.80 -14.77
C ALA A 127 0.32 -9.60 -15.72
N ALA A 128 0.57 -8.39 -16.22
CA ALA A 128 1.70 -8.15 -17.12
C ALA A 128 3.04 -8.64 -16.51
N ILE A 129 3.30 -8.32 -15.24
CA ILE A 129 4.50 -8.82 -14.53
C ILE A 129 4.49 -10.35 -14.42
N GLY A 130 3.36 -10.95 -14.02
CA GLY A 130 3.24 -12.39 -13.87
C GLY A 130 3.43 -13.15 -15.18
N TYR A 131 2.98 -12.57 -16.30
CA TYR A 131 3.17 -13.14 -17.63
C TYR A 131 4.64 -13.13 -18.03
N GLU A 132 5.34 -12.01 -17.86
CA GLU A 132 6.78 -11.93 -18.12
C GLU A 132 7.56 -12.91 -17.22
N LEU A 133 7.18 -13.04 -15.95
CA LEU A 133 7.82 -13.97 -15.01
C LEU A 133 7.65 -15.43 -15.43
N ILE A 134 6.46 -15.82 -15.89
CA ILE A 134 6.21 -17.18 -16.40
C ILE A 134 7.06 -17.46 -17.65
N GLN A 135 7.22 -16.47 -18.52
CA GLN A 135 8.10 -16.61 -19.70
C GLN A 135 9.56 -16.78 -19.30
N THR A 136 10.09 -15.96 -18.39
CA THR A 136 11.47 -16.08 -17.90
C THR A 136 11.71 -17.42 -17.20
N LEU A 137 10.73 -17.92 -16.44
CA LEU A 137 10.80 -19.21 -15.77
C LEU A 137 10.53 -20.40 -16.71
N MET A 138 10.20 -20.16 -17.98
CA MET A 138 9.90 -21.17 -19.00
C MET A 138 8.83 -22.18 -18.54
N ILE A 139 7.83 -21.73 -17.78
CA ILE A 139 6.75 -22.57 -17.27
C ILE A 139 5.66 -22.69 -18.37
N PRO A 140 5.37 -23.90 -18.89
CA PRO A 140 4.33 -24.08 -19.89
C PRO A 140 2.95 -23.95 -19.22
N LEU A 141 2.35 -22.76 -19.33
CA LEU A 141 1.04 -22.44 -18.78
C LEU A 141 0.07 -22.03 -19.89
N ASP A 142 -1.09 -22.68 -19.93
CA ASP A 142 -2.14 -22.36 -20.89
C ASP A 142 -2.78 -21.00 -20.57
N ILE A 143 -3.20 -20.27 -21.62
CA ILE A 143 -3.85 -18.96 -21.51
C ILE A 143 -5.10 -18.98 -20.63
N LEU A 144 -5.86 -20.08 -20.64
CA LEU A 144 -7.06 -20.24 -19.84
C LEU A 144 -6.72 -20.37 -18.36
N THR A 145 -5.73 -21.20 -18.03
CA THR A 145 -5.27 -21.41 -16.65
C THR A 145 -4.68 -20.14 -16.07
N TYR A 146 -3.88 -19.44 -16.87
CA TYR A 146 -3.27 -18.17 -16.49
C TYR A 146 -4.32 -17.08 -16.26
N SER A 147 -5.26 -16.89 -17.19
CA SER A 147 -6.32 -15.88 -17.04
C SER A 147 -7.23 -16.16 -15.85
N LEU A 148 -7.56 -17.43 -15.58
CA LEU A 148 -8.32 -17.82 -14.40
C LEU A 148 -7.54 -17.56 -13.10
N CYS A 149 -6.22 -17.81 -13.08
CA CYS A 149 -5.36 -17.50 -11.93
C CYS A 149 -5.33 -15.99 -11.64
N VAL A 150 -5.08 -15.17 -12.66
CA VAL A 150 -5.09 -13.70 -12.56
C VAL A 150 -6.45 -13.19 -12.08
N TYR A 151 -7.55 -13.70 -12.63
CA TYR A 151 -8.90 -13.32 -12.22
C TYR A 151 -9.14 -13.61 -10.73
N ASN A 152 -8.78 -14.81 -10.26
CA ASN A 152 -8.91 -15.17 -8.85
C ASN A 152 -8.06 -14.29 -7.94
N ILE A 153 -6.78 -14.09 -8.27
CA ILE A 153 -5.88 -13.22 -7.48
C ILE A 153 -6.41 -11.79 -7.42
N SER A 154 -6.93 -11.26 -8.54
CA SER A 154 -7.41 -9.88 -8.62
C SER A 154 -8.69 -9.68 -7.83
N ILE A 155 -9.69 -10.54 -8.00
CA ILE A 155 -10.96 -10.45 -7.28
C ILE A 155 -10.75 -10.68 -5.78
N VAL A 156 -10.01 -11.73 -5.40
CA VAL A 156 -9.73 -12.00 -3.99
C VAL A 156 -8.90 -10.88 -3.37
N GLY A 157 -7.90 -10.34 -4.08
CA GLY A 157 -7.09 -9.23 -3.58
C GLY A 157 -7.90 -7.96 -3.31
N VAL A 158 -8.76 -7.56 -4.25
CA VAL A 158 -9.63 -6.38 -4.08
C VAL A 158 -10.63 -6.59 -2.95
N LEU A 159 -11.26 -7.76 -2.90
CA LEU A 159 -12.21 -8.08 -1.83
C LEU A 159 -11.53 -8.13 -0.46
N ALA A 160 -10.35 -8.74 -0.36
CA ALA A 160 -9.60 -8.88 0.90
C ALA A 160 -9.07 -7.55 1.44
N VAL A 161 -8.69 -6.62 0.56
CA VAL A 161 -8.13 -5.31 0.96
C VAL A 161 -9.25 -4.33 1.28
N PHE A 162 -10.28 -4.23 0.43
CA PHE A 162 -11.25 -3.14 0.52
C PHE A 162 -12.60 -3.57 1.09
N PHE A 163 -13.21 -4.62 0.56
CA PHE A 163 -14.67 -4.85 0.74
C PHE A 163 -15.04 -5.86 1.84
N TRP A 164 -14.16 -6.79 2.20
CA TRP A 164 -14.47 -7.89 3.10
C TRP A 164 -13.56 -7.85 4.34
N PRO A 165 -14.08 -8.08 5.56
CA PRO A 165 -13.24 -8.42 6.72
C PRO A 165 -12.42 -9.68 6.44
N SER A 166 -11.16 -9.48 6.03
CA SER A 166 -10.17 -10.51 5.74
C SER A 166 -9.26 -10.73 6.95
N PRO A 167 -8.71 -11.95 7.16
CA PRO A 167 -7.64 -12.16 8.12
C PRO A 167 -6.46 -11.21 7.84
N LEU A 168 -5.85 -10.72 8.93
CA LEU A 168 -4.80 -9.69 8.90
C LEU A 168 -3.64 -10.08 7.97
N ALA A 169 -3.16 -11.33 8.06
CA ALA A 169 -2.05 -11.81 7.23
C ALA A 169 -2.36 -11.71 5.72
N MET A 170 -3.59 -12.00 5.30
CA MET A 170 -3.97 -11.93 3.89
C MET A 170 -4.06 -10.48 3.41
N ARG A 171 -4.67 -9.58 4.21
CA ARG A 171 -4.72 -8.14 3.89
C ARG A 171 -3.32 -7.53 3.79
N GLN A 172 -2.44 -7.85 4.74
CA GLN A 172 -1.04 -7.41 4.71
C GLN A 172 -0.29 -7.96 3.49
N GLY A 173 -0.48 -9.24 3.14
CA GLY A 173 0.14 -9.84 1.96
C GLY A 173 -0.27 -9.14 0.65
N TYR A 174 -1.57 -8.84 0.48
CA TYR A 174 -2.05 -8.12 -0.70
C TYR A 174 -1.59 -6.65 -0.73
N LEU A 175 -1.49 -5.97 0.43
CA LEU A 175 -0.92 -4.63 0.50
C LEU A 175 0.56 -4.61 0.08
N ILE A 176 1.35 -5.59 0.54
CA ILE A 176 2.75 -5.78 0.11
C ILE A 176 2.81 -6.05 -1.40
N ALA A 177 1.90 -6.87 -1.94
CA ALA A 177 1.86 -7.17 -3.37
C ALA A 177 1.54 -5.93 -4.22
N ILE A 178 0.57 -5.09 -3.81
CA ILE A 178 0.26 -3.81 -4.47
C ILE A 178 1.50 -2.91 -4.48
N ALA A 179 2.16 -2.77 -3.33
CA ALA A 179 3.36 -1.95 -3.20
C ALA A 179 4.49 -2.46 -4.11
N ALA A 180 4.71 -3.78 -4.15
CA ALA A 180 5.74 -4.39 -4.98
C ALA A 180 5.46 -4.24 -6.49
N ILE A 181 4.21 -4.41 -6.93
CA ILE A 181 3.79 -4.22 -8.33
C ILE A 181 4.06 -2.77 -8.76
N VAL A 182 3.57 -1.80 -7.99
CA VAL A 182 3.74 -0.38 -8.32
C VAL A 182 5.21 0.03 -8.29
N ALA A 183 5.97 -0.40 -7.28
CA ALA A 183 7.41 -0.14 -7.19
C ALA A 183 8.18 -0.73 -8.37
N PHE A 184 7.85 -1.96 -8.80
CA PHE A 184 8.48 -2.57 -9.96
C PHE A 184 8.26 -1.74 -11.25
N TYR A 185 7.07 -1.19 -11.46
CA TYR A 185 6.82 -0.29 -12.59
C TYR A 185 7.65 1.00 -12.51
N PHE A 186 7.89 1.55 -11.32
CA PHE A 186 8.82 2.69 -11.17
C PHE A 186 10.26 2.33 -11.59
N THR A 187 10.70 1.08 -11.44
CA THR A 187 12.06 0.66 -11.88
C THR A 187 12.22 0.58 -13.41
N ARG A 188 11.10 0.65 -14.16
CA ARG A 188 11.10 0.69 -15.63
C ARG A 188 11.29 2.10 -16.17
N ILE A 189 11.29 3.12 -15.33
CA ILE A 189 11.55 4.51 -15.69
C ILE A 189 13.07 4.71 -15.87
N PRO A 190 13.51 5.46 -16.89
CA PRO A 190 14.86 6.00 -17.00
C PRO A 190 15.41 6.62 -15.72
N GLU A 191 16.74 6.59 -15.59
CA GLU A 191 17.42 6.98 -14.35
C GLU A 191 17.21 8.46 -14.02
N TRP A 192 17.37 9.37 -15.00
CA TRP A 192 17.18 10.80 -14.78
C TRP A 192 15.76 11.11 -14.32
N THR A 193 14.74 10.62 -15.03
CA THR A 193 13.33 10.78 -14.63
C THR A 193 13.05 10.17 -13.25
N THR A 194 13.69 9.04 -12.89
CA THR A 194 13.50 8.43 -11.56
C THR A 194 14.05 9.31 -10.44
N TRP A 195 15.27 9.83 -10.60
CA TRP A 195 15.88 10.73 -9.60
C TRP A 195 15.09 12.03 -9.45
N THR A 196 14.64 12.64 -10.55
CA THR A 196 13.83 13.86 -10.49
C THR A 196 12.48 13.60 -9.84
N LEU A 197 11.82 12.47 -10.17
CA LEU A 197 10.55 12.07 -9.57
C LEU A 197 10.67 11.84 -8.06
N LEU A 198 11.72 11.16 -7.59
CA LEU A 198 11.96 10.94 -6.16
C LEU A 198 12.10 12.27 -5.39
N ILE A 199 12.87 13.20 -5.93
CA ILE A 199 13.04 14.54 -5.32
C ILE A 199 11.71 15.30 -5.34
N ALA A 200 11.00 15.30 -6.48
CA ALA A 200 9.73 16.01 -6.63
C ALA A 200 8.65 15.47 -5.69
N MET A 201 8.55 14.14 -5.52
CA MET A 201 7.62 13.50 -4.59
C MET A 201 7.97 13.82 -3.13
N ALA A 202 9.26 13.83 -2.77
CA ALA A 202 9.67 14.22 -1.42
C ALA A 202 9.31 15.68 -1.10
N VAL A 203 9.48 16.59 -2.07
CA VAL A 203 9.07 18.00 -1.93
C VAL A 203 7.55 18.13 -1.84
N TYR A 204 6.80 17.36 -2.65
CA TYR A 204 5.34 17.34 -2.60
C TYR A 204 4.81 16.89 -1.23
N ASP A 205 5.35 15.79 -0.69
CA ASP A 205 4.95 15.26 0.62
C ASP A 205 5.24 16.27 1.75
N LEU A 206 6.42 16.90 1.70
CA LEU A 206 6.79 17.97 2.63
C LEU A 206 5.82 19.17 2.55
N TYR A 207 5.46 19.60 1.35
CA TYR A 207 4.52 20.71 1.14
C TYR A 207 3.10 20.38 1.63
N ALA A 208 2.63 19.15 1.37
CA ALA A 208 1.32 18.70 1.79
C ALA A 208 1.19 18.62 3.33
N VAL A 209 2.28 18.31 4.04
CA VAL A 209 2.31 18.25 5.52
C VAL A 209 2.48 19.64 6.15
N LEU A 210 3.37 20.47 5.60
CA LEU A 210 3.74 21.76 6.23
C LEU A 210 2.72 22.88 5.98
N THR A 211 1.78 22.74 5.05
CA THR A 211 0.79 23.78 4.78
C THR A 211 -0.35 23.79 5.83
N PRO A 212 -0.47 24.85 6.66
CA PRO A 212 -1.55 24.95 7.62
C PRO A 212 -2.88 25.16 6.88
N GLY A 213 -3.82 24.21 7.02
CA GLY A 213 -5.09 24.19 6.29
C GLY A 213 -5.14 23.22 5.10
N GLY A 214 -4.16 22.32 4.99
CA GLY A 214 -4.12 21.33 3.92
C GLY A 214 -5.33 20.37 3.87
N PRO A 215 -5.68 19.86 2.69
CA PRO A 215 -6.80 18.93 2.48
C PRO A 215 -6.71 17.66 3.35
N LEU A 216 -5.51 17.26 3.77
CA LEU A 216 -5.28 16.13 4.69
C LEU A 216 -5.92 16.33 6.06
N ARG A 217 -5.82 17.52 6.67
CA ARG A 217 -6.42 17.78 7.99
C ARG A 217 -7.94 17.78 7.93
N VAL A 218 -8.49 18.32 6.85
CA VAL A 218 -9.93 18.32 6.59
C VAL A 218 -10.45 16.91 6.35
N ILE A 219 -9.70 16.04 5.66
CA ILE A 219 -10.05 14.62 5.51
C ILE A 219 -10.05 13.91 6.88
N VAL A 220 -9.03 14.14 7.72
CA VAL A 220 -8.95 13.52 9.05
C VAL A 220 -10.12 13.96 9.94
N GLU A 221 -10.39 15.27 10.02
CA GLU A 221 -11.50 15.81 10.81
C GLU A 221 -12.86 15.30 10.30
N LEU A 222 -13.07 15.21 8.98
CA LEU A 222 -14.30 14.66 8.39
C LEU A 222 -14.44 13.14 8.52
N ALA A 223 -13.33 12.39 8.50
CA ALA A 223 -13.33 10.94 8.71
C ALA A 223 -13.65 10.60 10.19
N GLU A 224 -13.09 11.35 11.13
CA GLU A 224 -13.42 11.22 12.56
C GLU A 224 -14.88 11.60 12.85
N GLU A 225 -15.43 12.65 12.23
CA GLU A 225 -16.85 13.02 12.38
C GLU A 225 -17.82 11.96 11.85
N ARG A 226 -17.40 11.17 10.86
CA ARG A 226 -18.28 10.19 10.18
C ARG A 226 -18.08 8.74 10.61
N ASN A 227 -17.11 8.47 11.49
CA ASN A 227 -16.82 7.12 11.99
C ASN A 227 -16.61 6.10 10.83
N GLU A 228 -16.15 6.58 9.68
CA GLU A 228 -15.73 5.73 8.57
C GLU A 228 -14.28 5.33 8.84
N GLU A 229 -13.99 4.01 8.88
CA GLU A 229 -12.63 3.50 9.05
C GLU A 229 -11.73 4.13 7.99
N ILE A 230 -10.62 4.74 8.43
CA ILE A 230 -9.63 5.35 7.54
C ILE A 230 -9.28 4.29 6.49
N PRO A 231 -9.54 4.56 5.20
CA PRO A 231 -9.60 3.51 4.20
C PRO A 231 -8.32 2.70 4.15
N ALA A 232 -8.49 1.41 3.90
CA ALA A 232 -7.61 0.26 4.09
C ALA A 232 -6.16 0.30 3.55
N LEU A 233 -5.70 1.45 3.08
CA LEU A 233 -4.32 1.71 2.65
C LEU A 233 -3.37 2.02 3.82
N VAL A 234 -3.91 2.33 5.01
CA VAL A 234 -3.10 2.37 6.23
C VAL A 234 -2.80 0.94 6.64
N TYR A 235 -1.51 0.62 6.73
CA TYR A 235 -1.07 -0.67 7.25
C TYR A 235 -1.39 -0.76 8.74
N GLU A 236 -2.34 -1.63 9.09
CA GLU A 236 -2.62 -1.98 10.48
C GLU A 236 -1.58 -2.99 10.95
N ALA A 237 -0.64 -2.53 11.77
CA ALA A 237 0.47 -3.33 12.29
C ALA A 237 0.07 -4.26 13.45
N ARG A 238 -1.14 -4.11 14.02
CA ARG A 238 -1.55 -4.83 15.23
C ARG A 238 -2.80 -5.69 15.00
N PRO A 239 -2.83 -6.97 15.43
CA PRO A 239 -4.08 -7.60 15.78
C PRO A 239 -4.65 -6.87 17.00
N THR A 240 -5.89 -6.40 16.93
CA THR A 240 -6.61 -5.78 18.06
C THR A 240 -6.54 -6.72 19.27
N ARG A 241 -5.70 -6.40 20.26
CA ARG A 241 -5.70 -7.11 21.54
C ARG A 241 -7.03 -6.81 22.20
N ARG A 242 -7.96 -7.77 22.18
CA ARG A 242 -9.22 -7.67 22.93
C ARG A 242 -8.88 -7.32 24.38
N PRO A 243 -9.49 -6.27 24.97
CA PRO A 243 -9.31 -6.01 26.39
C PRO A 243 -9.91 -7.18 27.18
N VAL A 244 -9.06 -7.94 27.86
CA VAL A 244 -9.51 -8.97 28.80
C VAL A 244 -10.03 -8.25 30.03
N TRP A 245 -11.31 -8.40 30.34
CA TRP A 245 -11.90 -7.93 31.58
C TRP A 245 -11.33 -8.75 32.74
N VAL A 246 -10.34 -8.22 33.45
CA VAL A 246 -9.86 -8.80 34.70
C VAL A 246 -10.84 -8.39 35.80
N ASN A 247 -11.77 -9.29 36.13
CA ASN A 247 -12.68 -9.09 37.25
C ASN A 247 -11.89 -9.25 38.57
N ARG A 248 -11.40 -8.15 39.13
CA ARG A 248 -10.75 -8.17 40.45
C ARG A 248 -11.80 -8.02 41.54
N GLY A 249 -12.48 -9.12 41.85
CA GLY A 249 -13.41 -9.21 42.98
C GLY A 249 -13.55 -10.64 43.45
N GLY A 250 -12.86 -10.98 44.55
CA GLY A 250 -13.10 -12.22 45.29
C GLY A 250 -11.84 -12.98 45.69
N ALA A 251 -11.21 -12.55 46.78
CA ALA A 251 -10.48 -13.51 47.61
C ALA A 251 -11.50 -14.49 48.20
N GLY A 252 -11.45 -15.76 47.79
CA GLY A 252 -12.18 -16.85 48.45
C GLY A 252 -12.88 -17.82 47.49
N GLY A 253 -12.31 -19.03 47.38
CA GLY A 253 -13.08 -20.26 47.13
C GLY A 253 -13.35 -20.67 45.67
N GLY A 254 -12.57 -21.66 45.21
CA GLY A 254 -13.01 -22.86 44.49
C GLY A 254 -13.91 -22.78 43.25
N GLY A 255 -13.45 -23.42 42.16
CA GLY A 255 -14.33 -24.01 41.15
C GLY A 255 -14.23 -23.36 39.77
N GLY A 256 -14.09 -24.19 38.74
CA GLY A 256 -13.78 -23.81 37.36
C GLY A 256 -14.91 -23.14 36.59
N GLY A 257 -14.55 -22.64 35.41
CA GLY A 257 -15.48 -22.10 34.43
C GLY A 257 -14.84 -21.07 33.52
N VAL A 258 -14.03 -21.52 32.55
CA VAL A 258 -13.67 -20.68 31.41
C VAL A 258 -14.92 -20.62 30.53
N ILE A 259 -15.62 -19.49 30.56
CA ILE A 259 -16.65 -19.16 29.57
C ILE A 259 -15.97 -18.31 28.49
N GLU A 260 -15.60 -18.97 27.39
CA GLU A 260 -15.37 -18.28 26.11
C GLU A 260 -16.74 -17.86 25.56
N ALA A 261 -16.93 -16.56 25.36
CA ALA A 261 -18.09 -16.04 24.63
C ALA A 261 -17.78 -16.08 23.13
N VAL A 262 -18.69 -16.73 22.39
CA VAL A 262 -18.80 -16.78 20.92
C VAL A 262 -18.69 -15.40 20.30
#